data_AF-A0A2H6EVK0-F1
#
_entry.id   AF-A0A2H6EVK0-F1
#
_cell.length_a   1.000
_cell.length_b   1.000
_cell.length_c   1.000
_cell.angle_alpha   90.00
_cell.angle_beta   90.00
_cell.angle_gamma   90.00
#
_symmetry.space_group_name_H-M   'P 1'
#
loop_
_entity.id
_entity.type
_entity.pdbx_description
1 polymer ?
#
loop_
_entity_poly.entity_id
_entity_poly.type
_entity_poly.pdbx_seq_one_letter_code
_entity_poly.pdbx_strand_id
1 'polypeptide(L)' 'MMHGFGWGGMWFGPVIGLLILGLILWLVISLLKNSRRQNQNNRISSDISLLDILKKRYARGKITKDEFEWMKRELM' A
#
# COMPACT_ATOMS: atom_id res chain seq x y z
N MET A 1 32.30 35.72 -30.01
CA MET A 1 31.10 36.58 -30.12
C MET A 1 30.18 36.17 -28.98
N MET A 2 30.15 36.99 -27.92
CA MET A 2 28.94 37.70 -27.44
C MET A 2 27.91 36.74 -26.79
N HIS A 3 28.04 36.49 -25.48
CA HIS A 3 27.25 37.10 -24.38
C HIS A 3 25.86 36.46 -24.20
N GLY A 4 25.62 35.83 -23.04
CA GLY A 4 24.26 35.61 -22.54
C GLY A 4 23.90 34.24 -21.95
N PHE A 5 24.68 33.68 -21.02
CA PHE A 5 24.13 32.73 -20.02
C PHE A 5 24.58 33.15 -18.62
N GLY A 6 24.18 34.37 -18.27
CA GLY A 6 24.39 34.95 -16.95
C GLY A 6 23.57 34.20 -15.90
N TRP A 7 24.25 33.76 -14.84
CA TRP A 7 23.77 33.65 -13.45
C TRP A 7 22.54 32.78 -13.12
N GLY A 8 21.77 32.30 -14.09
CA GLY A 8 20.70 31.31 -13.89
C GLY A 8 21.19 29.87 -13.99
N GLY A 9 22.14 29.58 -14.90
CA GLY A 9 22.56 28.19 -15.19
C GLY A 9 23.37 27.50 -14.09
N MET A 10 24.05 28.24 -13.22
CA MET A 10 24.96 27.67 -12.21
C MET A 10 24.21 26.95 -11.07
N TRP A 11 23.03 27.46 -10.70
CA TRP A 11 22.18 26.88 -9.66
C TRP A 11 20.96 26.16 -10.22
N PHE A 12 20.40 26.60 -11.36
CA PHE A 12 19.25 25.91 -11.97
C PHE A 12 19.61 24.56 -12.57
N GLY A 13 20.83 24.35 -13.07
CA GLY A 13 21.27 23.07 -13.63
C GLY A 13 21.10 21.89 -12.66
N PRO A 14 21.78 21.90 -11.49
CA PRO A 14 21.66 20.81 -10.52
C PRO A 14 20.28 20.72 -9.87
N VAL A 15 19.56 21.84 -9.70
CA VAL A 15 18.20 21.83 -9.11
C VAL A 15 17.20 21.16 -10.05
N ILE A 16 17.22 21.47 -11.35
CA ILE A 16 16.39 20.78 -12.34
C ILE A 16 16.77 19.29 -12.41
N GLY A 17 18.06 18.96 -12.36
CA GLY A 17 18.52 17.58 -12.34
C GLY A 17 17.99 16.79 -11.13
N LEU A 18 18.03 17.39 -9.94
CA LEU A 18 17.49 16.81 -8.71
C LEU A 18 15.98 16.66 -8.75
N LEU A 19 15.26 17.62 -9.32
CA LEU A 19 13.81 17.53 -9.53
C LEU A 19 13.43 16.35 -10.43
N ILE A 20 14.15 16.18 -11.56
CA ILE A 20 13.91 15.06 -12.48
C ILE A 20 14.23 13.73 -11.80
N LEU A 21 15.36 13.63 -11.08
CA LEU A 21 15.73 12.44 -10.33
C LEU A 21 14.70 12.10 -9.24
N GLY A 22 14.23 13.11 -8.51
CA GLY A 22 13.16 12.97 -7.50
C GLY A 22 11.84 12.52 -8.11
N LEU A 23 11.48 13.04 -9.30
CA LEU A 23 10.27 12.63 -10.02
C LEU A 23 10.35 11.17 -10.46
N ILE A 24 11.50 10.72 -10.95
CA ILE A 24 11.73 9.31 -11.33
C ILE A 24 11.59 8.40 -10.10
N LEU A 25 12.24 8.74 -8.99
CA LEU A 25 12.10 8.00 -7.72
C LEU A 25 10.65 7.95 -7.25
N TRP A 26 9.96 9.09 -7.27
CA TRP A 26 8.56 9.18 -6.90
C TRP A 26 7.66 8.31 -7.78
N LEU A 27 7.90 8.30 -9.11
CA LEU A 27 7.16 7.46 -10.05
C LEU A 27 7.33 5.98 -9.74
N VAL A 28 8.57 5.52 -9.52
CA VAL A 28 8.87 4.11 -9.18
C VAL A 28 8.20 3.72 -7.86
N ILE A 29 8.32 4.55 -6.82
CA ILE A 29 7.67 4.31 -5.53
C ILE A 29 6.15 4.32 -5.67
N SER A 30 5.58 5.22 -6.47
CA SER A 30 4.15 5.32 -6.71
C SER A 30 3.61 4.07 -7.39
N LEU A 31 4.30 3.53 -8.40
CA LEU A 31 3.92 2.28 -9.07
C LEU A 31 3.97 1.07 -8.12
N LEU A 32 5.02 0.99 -7.30
CA LEU A 32 5.17 -0.05 -6.27
C LEU A 32 4.11 0.09 -5.16
N LYS A 33 3.76 1.32 -4.77
CA LYS A 33 2.76 1.61 -3.75
C LYS A 33 1.34 1.39 -4.26
N ASN A 34 1.05 1.68 -5.53
CA ASN A 34 -0.26 1.42 -6.12
C ASN A 34 -0.56 -0.08 -6.18
N SER A 35 0.46 -0.90 -6.42
CA SER A 35 0.35 -2.37 -6.33
C SER A 35 0.14 -2.88 -4.90
N ARG A 36 0.62 -2.15 -3.88
CA ARG A 36 0.36 -2.48 -2.45
C ARG A 36 -0.91 -1.86 -1.88
N ARG A 37 -1.45 -0.80 -2.49
CA ARG A 37 -2.71 -0.16 -2.06
C ARG A 37 -3.94 -0.98 -2.40
N GLN A 38 -3.86 -1.94 -3.31
CA GLN A 38 -4.92 -2.93 -3.49
C GLN A 38 -4.95 -3.98 -2.36
N ASN A 39 -3.92 -4.04 -1.50
CA ASN A 39 -3.87 -5.00 -0.39
C ASN A 39 -3.69 -4.34 1.00
N GLN A 40 -3.63 -3.01 1.09
CA GLN A 40 -3.54 -2.27 2.36
C GLN A 40 -4.89 -1.83 2.94
N ASN A 41 -6.01 -2.10 2.27
CA ASN A 41 -7.32 -2.07 2.94
C ASN A 41 -7.57 -3.31 3.83
N ASN A 42 -6.69 -4.33 3.80
CA ASN A 42 -6.86 -5.53 4.61
C ASN A 42 -6.29 -5.43 6.04
N ARG A 43 -5.79 -4.27 6.48
CA ARG A 43 -5.38 -4.07 7.89
C ARG A 43 -6.47 -3.49 8.79
N ILE A 44 -7.57 -2.99 8.22
CA ILE A 44 -8.78 -2.62 8.97
C ILE A 44 -9.83 -3.75 8.88
N SER A 45 -9.67 -4.68 7.94
CA SER A 45 -10.57 -5.83 7.72
C SER A 45 -10.04 -7.17 8.27
N SER A 46 -8.90 -7.20 8.97
CA SER A 46 -8.38 -8.44 9.55
C SER A 46 -9.34 -9.06 10.57
N ASP A 47 -10.10 -8.22 11.28
CA ASP A 47 -11.14 -8.64 12.21
C ASP A 47 -12.37 -9.20 11.46
N ILE A 48 -12.84 -8.45 10.45
CA ILE A 48 -13.99 -8.83 9.61
C ILE A 48 -13.71 -10.13 8.83
N SER A 49 -12.46 -10.38 8.43
CA SER A 49 -12.10 -11.55 7.63
C SER A 49 -12.04 -12.86 8.43
N LEU A 50 -11.76 -12.82 9.73
CA LEU A 50 -11.67 -14.05 10.53
C LEU A 50 -13.04 -14.70 10.72
N LEU A 51 -14.05 -13.91 11.07
CA LEU A 51 -15.43 -14.38 11.18
C LEU A 51 -15.95 -14.97 9.86
N ASP A 52 -15.57 -14.36 8.73
CA ASP A 52 -16.02 -14.82 7.42
C ASP A 52 -15.32 -16.13 6.99
N ILE A 53 -14.04 -16.30 7.35
CA ILE A 53 -13.31 -17.58 7.20
C ILE A 53 -13.94 -18.68 8.06
N LEU A 54 -14.28 -18.35 9.32
CA LEU A 54 -14.98 -19.25 10.25
C LEU A 54 -16.33 -19.70 9.70
N LYS A 55 -17.15 -18.74 9.24
CA LYS A 55 -18.47 -19.00 8.65
C LYS A 55 -18.38 -19.90 7.41
N LYS A 56 -17.37 -19.68 6.56
CA LYS A 56 -17.11 -20.50 5.37
C LYS A 56 -16.70 -21.94 5.72
N ARG A 57 -15.99 -22.16 6.83
CA ARG A 57 -15.63 -23.52 7.31
C ARG A 57 -16.82 -24.23 7.96
N TYR A 58 -17.65 -23.50 8.70
CA TYR A 58 -18.89 -24.01 9.27
C TYR A 58 -19.87 -24.46 8.18
N ALA A 59 -20.08 -23.64 7.15
CA ALA A 59 -20.91 -23.98 5.99
C ALA A 59 -20.38 -25.19 5.19
N ARG A 60 -19.06 -25.42 5.22
CA ARG A 60 -18.42 -26.61 4.63
C ARG A 60 -18.49 -27.85 5.54
N GLY A 61 -19.06 -27.74 6.75
CA GLY A 61 -19.13 -28.82 7.73
C GLY A 61 -17.78 -29.24 8.31
N LYS A 62 -16.73 -28.39 8.15
CA LYS A 62 -15.37 -28.69 8.63
C LYS A 62 -15.15 -28.34 10.10
N ILE A 63 -16.06 -27.57 10.69
CA ILE A 63 -16.09 -27.23 12.11
C ILE A 63 -17.52 -27.43 12.60
N THR A 64 -17.64 -27.87 13.83
CA THR A 64 -18.92 -28.04 14.52
C THR A 64 -19.45 -26.69 15.03
N LYS A 65 -20.74 -26.64 15.39
CA LYS A 65 -21.37 -25.42 15.92
C LYS A 65 -20.69 -24.94 17.21
N ASP A 66 -20.25 -25.87 18.04
CA ASP A 66 -19.59 -25.60 19.32
C ASP A 66 -18.21 -24.96 19.12
N GLU A 67 -17.43 -25.47 18.16
CA GLU A 67 -16.14 -24.88 17.77
C GLU A 67 -16.31 -23.47 17.19
N PHE A 68 -17.35 -23.25 16.39
CA PHE A 68 -17.66 -21.93 15.85
C PHE A 68 -18.04 -20.92 16.94
N GLU A 69 -18.88 -21.32 17.90
CA GLU A 69 -19.27 -20.48 19.05
C GLU A 69 -18.06 -20.10 19.92
N TRP A 70 -17.16 -21.06 20.20
CA TRP A 70 -15.96 -20.82 21.00
C TRP A 70 -15.02 -19.81 20.32
N MET A 71 -14.69 -20.02 19.05
CA MET A 71 -13.83 -19.11 18.29
C MET A 71 -14.45 -17.72 18.09
N LYS A 72 -15.77 -17.64 17.94
CA LYS A 72 -16.48 -16.35 17.84
C LYS A 72 -16.39 -15.55 19.15
N ARG A 73 -16.43 -16.23 20.31
CA ARG A 73 -16.32 -15.60 21.64
C ARG A 73 -14.89 -15.16 21.95
N GLU A 74 -13.90 -15.91 21.47
CA GLU A 74 -12.47 -15.56 21.65
C GLU A 74 -12.05 -14.36 20.79
N LEU A 75 -12.71 -14.15 19.65
CA LEU A 75 -12.44 -13.05 18.71
C LEU A 75 -13.26 -11.78 18.98
N MET A 76 -14.23 -11.81 19.90
CA MET A 76 -15.02 -10.66 20.35
C MET A 76 -14.44 -10.06 21.62
#